data_AF-A0A7L4HEH8-F1
#
_entry.id   AF-A0A7L4HEH8-F1
#
_cell.length_a   1.000
_cell.length_b   1.000
_cell.length_c   1.000
_cell.angle_alpha   90.00
_cell.angle_beta   90.00
_cell.angle_gamma   90.00
#
_symmetry.space_group_name_H-M   'P 1'
#
loop_
_entity.id
_entity.type
_entity.pdbx_description
1 polymer ?
#
loop_
_entity_poly.entity_id
_entity_poly.type
_entity_poly.pdbx_seq_one_letter_code
_entity_poly.pdbx_strand_id
1 'polypeptide(L)'
;GIPGLPGMPGMPGKDGRDGLKGAKGEPEDMGEKGDPGVPGHPGKVGPRGPPGYQGTAGLMGQPGPQGDAGDYKATLKSAFSAARTIGSYPRQEQPIRFNRIITNEKGHYENRYGRFICQIPGIYYFTYHIT
;
A
#
# COMPACT_ATOMS: atom_id res chain seq x y z
N GLY A 1 -10.86 -1.27 2.62
CA GLY A 1 -12.09 -0.71 2.05
C GLY A 1 -13.25 -1.64 2.36
N ILE A 2 -14.45 -1.09 2.51
CA ILE A 2 -15.68 -1.88 2.70
C ILE A 2 -15.95 -2.66 1.39
N PRO A 3 -16.33 -3.95 1.42
CA PRO A 3 -16.71 -4.70 0.22
C PRO A 3 -17.81 -3.99 -0.59
N GLY A 4 -17.76 -4.10 -1.92
CA GLY A 4 -18.80 -3.57 -2.80
C GLY A 4 -20.15 -4.25 -2.58
N LEU A 5 -21.23 -3.53 -2.87
CA LEU A 5 -22.60 -4.05 -2.74
C LEU A 5 -22.84 -5.25 -3.68
N PRO A 6 -23.62 -6.26 -3.27
CA PRO A 6 -24.03 -7.37 -4.14
C PRO A 6 -24.74 -6.86 -5.42
N GLY A 7 -24.54 -7.57 -6.54
CA GLY A 7 -25.23 -7.28 -7.80
C GLY A 7 -26.74 -7.51 -7.73
N MET A 8 -27.51 -6.83 -8.59
CA MET A 8 -28.97 -6.98 -8.66
C MET A 8 -29.39 -8.37 -9.19
N PRO A 9 -30.55 -8.92 -8.77
CA PRO A 9 -31.10 -10.15 -9.34
C PRO A 9 -31.32 -10.07 -10.85
N GLY A 10 -31.16 -11.19 -11.56
CA GLY A 10 -31.48 -11.29 -13.00
C GLY A 10 -32.98 -11.18 -13.28
N MET A 11 -33.34 -10.79 -14.51
CA MET A 11 -34.74 -10.69 -14.95
C MET A 11 -35.43 -12.07 -15.04
N PRO A 12 -36.76 -12.18 -14.84
CA PRO A 12 -37.52 -13.40 -15.09
C PRO A 12 -37.34 -13.93 -16.53
N GLY A 13 -37.44 -15.25 -16.71
CA GLY A 13 -37.44 -15.87 -18.04
C GLY A 13 -38.68 -15.50 -18.85
N LYS A 14 -38.57 -15.54 -20.19
CA LYS A 14 -39.71 -15.36 -21.12
C LYS A 14 -40.73 -16.51 -21.00
N ASP A 15 -41.99 -16.20 -21.27
CA ASP A 15 -43.08 -17.19 -21.31
C ASP A 15 -42.81 -18.31 -22.33
N GLY A 16 -43.37 -19.50 -22.06
CA GLY A 16 -43.33 -20.63 -22.99
C GLY A 16 -44.09 -20.33 -24.28
N ARG A 17 -43.73 -20.98 -25.39
CA ARG A 17 -44.50 -20.89 -26.65
C ARG A 17 -45.83 -21.64 -26.50
N ASP A 18 -46.89 -21.12 -27.14
CA ASP A 18 -48.19 -21.78 -27.21
C ASP A 18 -48.08 -23.21 -27.77
N GLY A 19 -48.95 -24.10 -27.28
CA GLY A 19 -49.06 -25.47 -27.80
C GLY A 19 -49.53 -25.48 -29.26
N LEU A 20 -49.06 -26.47 -30.03
CA LEU A 20 -49.49 -26.65 -31.43
C LEU A 20 -51.01 -26.92 -31.50
N LYS A 21 -51.68 -26.27 -32.45
CA LYS A 21 -53.11 -26.51 -32.71
C LYS A 21 -53.33 -27.97 -33.10
N GLY A 22 -54.32 -28.62 -32.48
CA GLY A 22 -54.69 -30.00 -32.81
C GLY A 22 -55.01 -30.17 -34.29
N ALA A 23 -54.64 -31.33 -34.86
CA ALA A 23 -54.87 -31.65 -36.26
C ALA A 23 -56.38 -31.64 -36.59
N LYS A 24 -56.74 -31.10 -37.76
CA LYS A 24 -58.12 -31.13 -38.27
C LYS A 24 -58.45 -32.57 -38.69
N GLY A 25 -59.53 -33.15 -38.16
CA GLY A 25 -60.00 -34.49 -38.56
C GLY A 25 -60.42 -34.53 -40.04
N GLU A 26 -60.18 -35.67 -40.68
CA GLU A 26 -60.61 -35.98 -42.05
C GLU A 26 -62.14 -36.18 -42.11
N PRO A 27 -62.83 -35.75 -43.19
CA PRO A 27 -64.29 -35.81 -43.24
C PRO A 27 -64.80 -37.04 -44.01
N GLU A 28 -65.52 -37.96 -43.34
CA GLU A 28 -66.55 -38.82 -43.98
C GLU A 28 -67.74 -39.08 -43.04
N ASP A 29 -68.93 -38.85 -43.60
CA ASP A 29 -70.32 -39.19 -43.26
C ASP A 29 -70.92 -39.02 -41.84
N MET A 30 -72.20 -38.62 -41.82
CA MET A 30 -72.94 -37.95 -40.75
C MET A 30 -73.26 -38.83 -39.50
N GLY A 31 -72.88 -38.35 -38.30
CA GLY A 31 -73.28 -38.88 -36.98
C GLY A 31 -73.05 -37.82 -35.88
N GLU A 32 -73.72 -37.95 -34.72
CA GLU A 32 -73.77 -36.95 -33.62
C GLU A 32 -72.42 -36.26 -33.34
N LYS A 33 -72.42 -34.92 -33.19
CA LYS A 33 -71.22 -34.14 -32.90
C LYS A 33 -70.60 -34.64 -31.59
N GLY A 34 -69.46 -35.33 -31.68
CA GLY A 34 -68.70 -35.76 -30.51
C GLY A 34 -68.30 -34.59 -29.62
N ASP A 35 -68.22 -34.84 -28.32
CA ASP A 35 -67.84 -33.84 -27.31
C ASP A 35 -66.50 -33.16 -27.66
N PRO A 36 -66.32 -31.86 -27.32
CA PRO A 36 -65.06 -31.17 -27.54
C PRO A 36 -63.88 -31.94 -26.94
N GLY A 37 -62.79 -32.08 -27.71
CA GLY A 37 -61.57 -32.71 -27.22
C GLY A 37 -61.01 -32.04 -25.97
N VAL A 38 -60.42 -32.86 -25.08
CA VAL A 38 -59.82 -32.40 -23.82
C VAL A 38 -58.74 -31.33 -24.09
N PRO A 39 -58.66 -30.23 -23.31
CA PRO A 39 -57.61 -29.23 -23.47
C PRO A 39 -56.21 -29.85 -23.41
N GLY A 40 -55.29 -29.35 -24.22
CA GLY A 40 -53.89 -29.78 -24.21
C GLY A 40 -53.21 -29.52 -22.87
N HIS A 41 -52.23 -30.35 -22.52
CA HIS A 41 -51.45 -30.18 -21.30
C HIS A 41 -50.68 -28.85 -21.31
N PRO A 42 -50.45 -28.22 -20.14
CA PRO A 42 -49.62 -27.03 -20.03
C PRO A 42 -48.21 -27.24 -20.61
N GLY A 43 -47.65 -26.19 -21.21
CA GLY A 43 -46.29 -26.20 -21.73
C GLY A 43 -45.24 -26.44 -20.62
N LYS A 44 -44.08 -26.97 -21.00
CA LYS A 44 -42.96 -27.17 -20.06
C LYS A 44 -42.43 -25.82 -19.57
N VAL A 45 -42.03 -25.78 -18.29
CA VAL A 45 -41.36 -24.61 -17.69
C VAL A 45 -40.05 -24.31 -18.44
N GLY A 46 -39.79 -23.04 -18.71
CA GLY A 46 -38.57 -22.58 -19.38
C GLY A 46 -37.29 -22.84 -18.57
N PRO A 47 -36.11 -22.83 -19.21
CA PRO A 47 -34.85 -23.01 -18.51
C PRO A 47 -34.55 -21.86 -17.55
N ARG A 48 -33.77 -22.15 -16.49
CA ARG A 48 -33.26 -21.14 -15.56
C ARG A 48 -32.37 -20.14 -16.31
N GLY A 49 -32.49 -18.85 -15.99
CA GLY A 49 -31.63 -17.80 -16.54
C GLY A 49 -30.16 -17.94 -16.13
N PRO A 50 -29.24 -17.29 -16.87
CA PRO A 50 -27.80 -17.35 -16.58
C PRO A 50 -27.44 -16.68 -15.23
N PRO A 51 -26.27 -17.01 -14.64
CA PRO A 51 -25.73 -16.28 -13.49
C PRO A 51 -25.52 -14.79 -13.78
N GLY A 52 -25.64 -13.95 -12.75
CA GLY A 52 -25.34 -12.52 -12.85
C GLY A 52 -23.85 -12.22 -13.04
N TYR A 53 -23.52 -11.01 -13.47
CA TYR A 53 -22.14 -10.55 -13.67
C TYR A 53 -21.39 -10.39 -12.34
N GLN A 54 -20.07 -10.56 -12.39
CA GLN A 54 -19.17 -10.30 -11.25
C GLN A 54 -19.10 -8.79 -10.94
N GLY A 55 -19.05 -8.44 -9.65
CA GLY A 55 -18.92 -7.05 -9.20
C GLY A 55 -17.61 -6.38 -9.63
N THR A 56 -17.61 -5.05 -9.70
CA THR A 56 -16.43 -4.26 -10.06
C THR A 56 -15.35 -4.29 -8.98
N ALA A 57 -14.09 -4.12 -9.37
CA ALA A 57 -12.98 -3.99 -8.42
C ALA A 57 -13.13 -2.75 -7.53
N GLY A 58 -12.75 -2.88 -6.26
CA GLY A 58 -12.74 -1.76 -5.33
C GLY A 58 -11.73 -0.68 -5.72
N LEU A 59 -11.96 0.55 -5.25
CA LEU A 59 -11.05 1.68 -5.47
C LEU A 59 -9.69 1.46 -4.78
N MET A 60 -8.64 1.99 -5.40
CA MET A 60 -7.29 2.02 -4.82
C MET A 60 -7.28 2.84 -3.52
N GLY A 61 -6.49 2.41 -2.52
CA GLY A 61 -6.28 3.16 -1.29
C GLY A 61 -5.58 4.50 -1.54
N GLN A 62 -5.77 5.46 -0.63
CA GLN A 62 -5.08 6.74 -0.71
C GLN A 62 -3.57 6.59 -0.42
N PRO A 63 -2.70 7.46 -0.96
CA PRO A 63 -1.30 7.53 -0.56
C PRO A 63 -1.13 7.73 0.95
N GLY A 64 -0.03 7.20 1.50
CA GLY A 64 0.34 7.45 2.90
C GLY A 64 0.69 8.92 3.15
N PRO A 65 0.69 9.36 4.42
CA PRO A 65 1.09 10.71 4.79
C PRO A 65 2.57 10.96 4.46
N GLN A 66 2.91 12.24 4.23
CA GLN A 66 4.31 12.68 4.11
C GLN A 66 5.06 12.39 5.42
N GLY A 67 6.30 11.92 5.32
CA GLY A 67 7.17 11.70 6.49
C GLY A 67 7.58 13.02 7.16
N ASP A 68 7.94 12.95 8.44
CA ASP A 68 8.37 14.10 9.23
C ASP A 68 9.63 14.76 8.66
N ALA A 69 9.70 16.09 8.78
CA ALA A 69 10.91 16.84 8.42
C ALA A 69 12.04 16.51 9.40
N GLY A 70 13.26 16.28 8.89
CA GLY A 70 14.44 16.09 9.72
C GLY A 70 14.78 17.37 10.52
N ASP A 71 15.02 17.22 11.82
CA ASP A 71 15.32 18.33 12.74
C ASP A 71 16.81 18.75 12.70
N TYR A 72 17.30 19.13 11.52
CA TYR A 72 18.69 19.59 11.37
C TYR A 72 18.85 21.10 11.64
N LYS A 73 17.98 21.72 12.46
CA LYS A 73 18.03 23.16 12.76
C LYS A 73 19.39 23.58 13.37
N ALA A 74 20.30 23.94 12.48
CA ALA A 74 21.38 24.92 12.41
C ALA A 74 21.98 25.63 13.65
N THR A 75 21.73 25.24 14.90
CA THR A 75 22.19 26.05 16.06
C THR A 75 23.31 25.40 16.88
N LEU A 76 23.49 24.09 16.80
CA LEU A 76 24.49 23.35 17.58
C LEU A 76 25.68 22.95 16.69
N LYS A 77 26.74 23.76 16.66
CA LYS A 77 27.99 23.48 15.92
C LYS A 77 29.08 23.05 16.89
N SER A 78 29.84 22.01 16.54
CA SER A 78 31.02 21.57 17.28
C SER A 78 32.18 21.35 16.32
N ALA A 79 33.24 22.14 16.46
CA ALA A 79 34.45 22.01 15.67
C ALA A 79 35.67 22.48 16.49
N PHE A 80 36.81 21.82 16.29
CA PHE A 80 38.09 22.27 16.80
C PHE A 80 39.22 21.97 15.81
N SER A 81 40.28 22.74 15.91
CA SER A 81 41.56 22.49 15.25
C SER A 81 42.66 22.84 16.25
N ALA A 82 43.64 21.95 16.42
CA ALA A 82 44.72 22.12 17.37
C ALA A 82 46.00 21.49 16.85
N ALA A 83 47.13 22.08 17.23
CA ALA A 83 48.47 21.63 16.88
C ALA A 83 49.26 21.26 18.13
N ARG A 84 50.22 20.37 17.97
CA ARG A 84 51.21 20.02 18.99
C ARG A 84 52.46 20.85 18.75
N THR A 85 52.90 21.62 19.74
CA THR A 85 54.19 22.33 19.74
C THR A 85 55.14 21.83 20.83
N ILE A 86 54.76 20.73 21.50
CA ILE A 86 55.57 20.08 22.52
C ILE A 86 56.67 19.27 21.83
N GLY A 87 57.93 19.63 22.07
CA GLY A 87 59.10 18.98 21.46
C GLY A 87 59.46 17.61 22.03
N SER A 88 58.86 17.19 23.15
CA SER A 88 59.02 15.82 23.66
C SER A 88 58.12 14.86 22.89
N TYR A 89 58.57 13.63 22.70
CA TYR A 89 57.71 12.57 22.14
C TYR A 89 56.53 12.27 23.08
N PRO A 90 55.34 11.91 22.53
CA PRO A 90 54.25 11.39 23.34
C PRO A 90 54.69 10.14 24.09
N ARG A 91 54.29 10.00 25.35
CA ARG A 91 54.51 8.75 26.08
C ARG A 91 53.60 7.66 25.53
N GLN A 92 54.09 6.43 25.51
CA GLN A 92 53.28 5.26 25.17
C GLN A 92 52.09 5.18 26.13
N GLU A 93 50.91 4.82 25.60
CA GLU A 93 49.64 4.72 26.34
C GLU A 93 49.07 6.03 26.91
N GLN A 94 49.62 7.19 26.54
CA GLN A 94 49.04 8.49 26.89
C GLN A 94 48.39 9.17 25.67
N PRO A 95 47.25 9.86 25.85
CA PRO A 95 46.65 10.65 24.77
C PRO A 95 47.65 11.69 24.23
N ILE A 96 47.65 11.86 22.91
CA ILE A 96 48.48 12.89 22.28
C ILE A 96 47.88 14.26 22.61
N ARG A 97 48.64 15.04 23.37
CA ARG A 97 48.26 16.40 23.72
C ARG A 97 48.58 17.37 22.58
N PHE A 98 47.56 18.00 22.00
CA PHE A 98 47.69 19.14 21.08
C PHE A 98 47.46 20.43 21.89
N ASN A 99 48.56 21.03 22.36
CA ASN A 99 48.51 22.15 23.30
C ASN A 99 48.15 23.49 22.67
N ARG A 100 48.43 23.68 21.38
CA ARG A 100 48.16 24.93 20.66
C ARG A 100 46.79 24.85 19.99
N ILE A 101 45.82 25.59 20.52
CA ILE A 101 44.51 25.71 19.88
C ILE A 101 44.61 26.64 18.66
N ILE A 102 44.06 26.20 17.52
CA ILE A 102 43.86 27.01 16.32
C ILE A 102 42.41 27.51 16.30
N THR A 103 41.45 26.61 16.49
CA THR A 103 40.02 26.92 16.61
C THR A 103 39.40 26.01 17.67
N ASN A 104 38.59 26.53 18.59
CA ASN A 104 37.87 25.73 19.58
C ASN A 104 36.74 26.56 20.23
N GLU A 105 35.89 27.18 19.42
CA GLU A 105 34.92 28.18 19.89
C GLU A 105 33.96 27.67 20.97
N LYS A 106 33.64 26.37 20.94
CA LYS A 106 32.74 25.74 21.92
C LYS A 106 33.46 25.05 23.08
N GLY A 107 34.80 25.02 23.08
CA GLY A 107 35.56 24.39 24.16
C GLY A 107 35.37 22.87 24.23
N HIS A 108 34.87 22.22 23.18
CA HIS A 108 34.67 20.78 23.18
C HIS A 108 35.98 19.99 23.08
N TYR A 109 37.09 20.66 22.76
CA TYR A 109 38.43 20.08 22.87
C TYR A 109 39.17 20.61 24.10
N GLU A 110 39.67 19.72 24.94
CA GLU A 110 40.43 20.02 26.14
C GLU A 110 41.93 19.78 25.89
N ASN A 111 42.68 20.89 25.81
CA ASN A 111 44.09 20.85 25.44
C ASN A 111 45.02 20.36 26.56
N ARG A 112 44.58 20.35 27.83
CA ARG A 112 45.38 19.82 28.93
C ARG A 112 45.55 18.30 28.84
N TYR A 113 44.51 17.61 28.39
CA TYR A 113 44.46 16.15 28.32
C TYR A 113 44.49 15.60 26.90
N GLY A 114 44.37 16.46 25.88
CA GLY A 114 44.36 16.03 24.49
C GLY A 114 43.07 15.30 24.09
N ARG A 115 41.93 15.69 24.67
CA ARG A 115 40.66 14.96 24.53
C ARG A 115 39.57 15.85 23.93
N PHE A 116 38.83 15.29 22.99
CA PHE A 116 37.53 15.84 22.57
C PHE A 116 36.43 15.28 23.47
N ILE A 117 35.53 16.15 23.93
CA ILE A 117 34.38 15.83 24.76
C ILE A 117 33.13 16.09 23.91
N CYS A 118 32.41 15.01 23.60
CA CYS A 118 31.17 15.09 22.85
C CYS A 118 30.07 15.71 23.73
N GLN A 119 29.69 16.96 23.45
CA GLN A 119 28.57 17.63 24.11
C GLN A 119 27.27 17.59 23.28
N ILE A 120 27.39 17.38 21.97
CA ILE A 120 26.25 17.31 21.04
C ILE A 120 26.27 15.93 20.39
N PRO A 121 25.25 15.07 20.57
CA PRO A 121 25.22 13.78 19.89
C PRO A 121 25.11 13.97 18.37
N GLY A 122 25.81 13.14 17.60
CA GLY A 122 25.80 13.24 16.15
C GLY A 122 26.99 12.54 15.50
N ILE A 123 27.11 12.74 14.18
CA ILE A 123 28.22 12.23 13.38
C ILE A 123 29.35 13.28 13.37
N TYR A 124 30.58 12.82 13.62
CA TYR A 124 31.77 13.66 13.69
C TYR A 124 32.84 13.18 12.71
N TYR A 125 33.58 14.13 12.14
CA TYR A 125 34.73 13.88 11.30
C TYR A 125 36.01 14.31 12.03
N PHE A 126 36.97 13.39 12.16
CA PHE A 126 38.28 13.65 12.74
C PHE A 126 39.35 13.44 11.68
N THR A 127 40.28 14.39 11.58
CA THR A 127 41.46 14.30 10.71
C THR A 127 42.68 14.81 11.47
N TYR A 128 43.85 14.28 11.15
CA TYR A 128 45.12 14.74 11.69
C TYR A 128 46.23 14.59 10.64
N HIS A 129 47.24 15.45 10.76
CA HIS A 129 48.44 15.41 9.94
C HIS A 129 49.66 15.41 10.86
N ILE A 130 50.66 14.60 10.52
CA ILE A 130 51.94 14.53 11.23
C ILE A 130 53.02 14.95 10.23
N THR A 131 53.89 15.86 10.66
CA THR A 131 55.09 16.29 9.92
C THR A 131 56.33 15.67 10.53
#